data_AF-A0A532T4Y3-F1
#
_entry.id   AF-A0A532T4Y3-F1
#
_cell.length_a   1.000
_cell.length_b   1.000
_cell.length_c   1.000
_cell.angle_alpha   90.00
_cell.angle_beta   90.00
_cell.angle_gamma   90.00
#
_symmetry.space_group_name_H-M   'P 1'
#
loop_
_entity.id
_entity.type
_entity.pdbx_description
1 polymer ?
#
loop_
_entity_poly.entity_id
_entity_poly.type
_entity_poly.pdbx_seq_one_letter_code
_entity_poly.pdbx_strand_id
1 'polypeptide(L)' 'MEEGQQKPTLIFKLKRFFVECKRVLRVTRKPDSVEFKTIVKVSGLGMAIVGLIGFVIQIIKQMFFG' A
#
# COMPACT_ATOMS: atom_id res chain seq x y z
N MET A 1 12.09 -36.41 -34.59
CA MET A 1 11.85 -35.12 -35.27
C MET A 1 10.43 -34.75 -34.88
N GLU A 2 10.13 -33.78 -34.03
CA GLU A 2 10.72 -32.44 -33.87
C GLU A 2 10.95 -32.09 -32.39
N GLU A 3 12.10 -31.47 -32.13
CA GLU A 3 12.43 -30.82 -30.87
C GLU A 3 11.72 -29.47 -30.78
N GLY A 4 10.61 -29.41 -30.03
CA GLY A 4 9.92 -28.17 -29.71
C GLY A 4 10.44 -27.55 -28.41
N GLN A 5 11.71 -27.17 -28.35
CA GLN A 5 12.27 -26.43 -27.20
C GLN A 5 11.67 -25.01 -27.18
N GLN A 6 10.54 -24.85 -26.49
CA GLN A 6 9.95 -23.53 -26.25
C GLN A 6 10.85 -22.74 -25.27
N LYS A 7 11.70 -21.88 -25.84
CA LYS A 7 12.57 -20.94 -25.11
C LYS A 7 11.73 -20.25 -24.02
N PRO A 8 12.15 -20.28 -22.73
CA PRO A 8 11.37 -19.67 -21.66
C PRO A 8 11.37 -18.15 -21.86
N THR A 9 10.36 -17.64 -22.55
CA THR A 9 10.18 -16.21 -22.74
C THR A 9 9.81 -15.62 -21.40
N LEU A 10 10.47 -14.53 -20.99
CA LEU A 10 10.23 -13.83 -19.72
C LEU A 10 8.74 -13.55 -19.47
N ILE A 11 7.98 -13.34 -20.55
CA ILE A 11 6.53 -13.14 -20.56
C ILE A 11 5.78 -14.34 -19.96
N PHE A 12 6.21 -15.58 -20.21
CA PHE A 12 5.60 -16.78 -19.64
C PHE A 12 5.86 -16.92 -18.14
N LYS A 13 7.07 -16.55 -17.70
CA LYS A 13 7.41 -16.48 -16.27
C LYS A 13 6.56 -15.40 -15.57
N LEU A 14 6.53 -14.17 -16.09
CA LEU A 14 5.71 -13.07 -15.58
C LEU A 14 4.22 -13.42 -15.50
N LYS A 15 3.68 -14.11 -16.52
CA LYS A 15 2.29 -14.56 -16.53
C LYS A 15 2.02 -15.56 -15.39
N ARG A 16 2.93 -16.50 -15.13
CA ARG A 16 2.84 -17.41 -13.97
C ARG A 16 2.93 -16.64 -12.64
N PHE A 17 3.88 -15.72 -12.49
CA PHE A 17 4.00 -14.88 -11.29
C PHE A 17 2.71 -14.09 -11.02
N PHE A 18 2.11 -13.49 -12.04
CA PHE A 18 0.87 -12.74 -11.89
C PHE A 18 -0.31 -13.64 -11.47
N VAL A 19 -0.36 -14.88 -11.96
CA VAL A 19 -1.37 -15.88 -11.56
C VAL A 19 -1.19 -16.30 -10.11
N GLU A 20 0.05 -16.54 -9.66
CA GLU A 20 0.34 -16.86 -8.26
C GLU A 20 0.02 -15.68 -7.34
N CYS A 21 0.42 -14.45 -7.70
CA CYS A 21 0.05 -13.24 -6.96
C CYS A 21 -1.48 -13.08 -6.84
N LYS A 22 -2.23 -13.37 -7.92
CA LYS A 22 -3.69 -13.32 -7.89
C LYS A 22 -4.29 -14.36 -6.93
N ARG A 23 -3.67 -15.53 -6.77
CA ARG A 23 -4.09 -16.55 -5.81
C ARG A 23 -3.90 -16.06 -4.38
N VAL A 24 -2.75 -15.45 -4.09
CA VAL A 24 -2.45 -14.86 -2.77
C VAL A 24 -3.43 -13.73 -2.45
N LEU A 25 -3.66 -12.80 -3.37
CA LEU A 25 -4.61 -11.70 -3.19
C LEU A 25 -6.05 -12.18 -2.95
N ARG A 26 -6.40 -13.38 -3.42
CA ARG A 26 -7.71 -14.00 -3.17
C ARG A 26 -7.78 -14.68 -1.79
N VAL A 27 -6.65 -15.14 -1.26
CA VAL A 27 -6.55 -15.72 0.10
C VAL A 27 -6.57 -14.63 1.17
N THR A 28 -6.06 -13.44 0.87
CA THR A 28 -6.15 -12.28 1.77
C THR A 28 -7.62 -11.92 2.01
N ARG A 29 -8.06 -11.84 3.28
CA ARG A 29 -9.41 -11.33 3.60
C ARG A 29 -9.52 -9.90 3.08
N LYS A 30 -10.47 -9.68 2.18
CA LYS A 30 -10.88 -8.32 1.83
C LYS A 30 -11.43 -7.66 3.10
N PRO A 31 -10.91 -6.49 3.51
CA PRO A 31 -11.34 -5.84 4.74
C PRO A 31 -12.83 -5.55 4.68
N ASP A 32 -13.53 -5.77 5.80
CA ASP A 32 -14.93 -5.41 5.89
C ASP A 32 -15.08 -3.88 5.89
N SER A 33 -16.18 -3.39 5.34
CA SER A 33 -16.45 -1.95 5.28
C SER A 33 -16.45 -1.26 6.66
N VAL A 34 -16.79 -2.00 7.72
CA VAL A 34 -16.76 -1.52 9.10
C VAL A 34 -15.32 -1.43 9.62
N GLU A 35 -14.51 -2.48 9.42
CA GLU A 35 -13.10 -2.50 9.83
C GLU A 35 -12.32 -1.38 9.14
N PHE A 36 -12.54 -1.19 7.83
CA PHE A 36 -11.90 -0.13 7.06
C PHE A 36 -12.23 1.26 7.62
N LYS A 37 -13.51 1.54 7.90
CA LYS A 37 -13.91 2.83 8.48
C LYS A 37 -13.32 3.06 9.86
N THR A 38 -13.22 2.03 10.68
CA THR A 38 -12.60 2.13 12.02
C THR A 38 -11.13 2.45 11.91
N ILE A 39 -10.38 1.73 11.07
CA ILE A 39 -8.95 1.98 10.86
C ILE A 39 -8.72 3.38 10.31
N VAL A 40 -9.45 3.80 9.28
CA VAL A 40 -9.32 5.13 8.68
C VAL A 40 -9.61 6.24 9.68
N LYS A 41 -10.64 6.09 10.54
CA LYS A 41 -10.95 7.08 11.58
C LYS A 41 -9.82 7.19 12.60
N VAL A 42 -9.31 6.06 13.08
CA VAL A 42 -8.23 6.04 14.10
C VAL A 42 -6.92 6.57 13.52
N SER A 43 -6.52 6.11 12.33
CA SER A 43 -5.32 6.59 11.63
C SER A 43 -5.45 8.06 11.24
N GLY A 44 -6.61 8.49 10.76
CA GLY A 44 -6.88 9.88 10.41
C GLY A 44 -6.81 10.81 11.63
N LEU A 45 -7.32 10.36 12.78
CA LEU A 45 -7.21 11.11 14.03
C LEU A 45 -5.75 11.24 14.49
N GLY A 46 -4.97 10.16 14.40
CA GLY A 46 -3.54 10.19 14.70
C GLY A 46 -2.76 11.14 13.78
N MET A 47 -3.00 11.09 12.47
CA MET A 47 -2.40 12.00 11.49
C MET A 47 -2.77 13.45 11.75
N ALA A 48 -4.02 13.73 12.11
CA ALA A 48 -4.47 15.09 12.42
C ALA A 48 -3.77 15.65 13.66
N ILE A 49 -3.65 14.85 14.74
CA ILE A 49 -2.96 15.27 15.97
C ILE A 49 -1.47 15.54 15.70
N VAL A 50 -0.78 14.62 15.04
CA VAL A 50 0.65 14.78 14.72
C VAL A 50 0.87 15.97 13.79
N GLY A 51 0.03 16.12 12.77
CA GLY A 51 0.07 17.26 11.86
C GLY A 51 -0.16 18.59 12.57
N LEU A 52 -1.13 18.66 13.49
CA LEU A 52 -1.41 19.86 14.28
C LEU A 52 -0.22 20.22 15.18
N ILE A 53 0.40 19.23 15.85
CA ILE A 53 1.58 19.46 16.69
C ILE A 53 2.73 20.01 15.85
N GLY A 54 3.03 19.38 14.71
CA GLY A 54 4.07 19.87 13.79
C GLY A 54 3.76 21.27 13.25
N PHE A 55 2.50 21.55 12.95
CA PHE A 55 2.04 22.86 12.50
C PHE A 55 2.22 23.95 13.55
N VAL A 56 1.88 23.66 14.82
CA VAL A 56 2.08 24.60 15.94
C VAL A 56 3.56 24.89 16.14
N ILE A 57 4.42 23.87 16.09
CA ILE A 57 5.88 24.06 16.19
C ILE A 57 6.40 24.94 15.05
N GLN A 58 5.92 24.73 13.82
CA GLN A 58 6.31 25.51 12.66
C GLN A 58 5.87 26.98 12.79
N ILE A 59 4.65 27.25 13.27
CA ILE A 59 4.16 28.61 13.52
C ILE A 59 5.03 29.31 14.55
N ILE A 60 5.31 28.65 15.69
CA ILE A 60 6.13 29.23 16.75
C ILE A 60 7.54 29.53 16.21
N LYS A 61 8.13 28.60 15.47
CA LYS A 61 9.43 28.80 14.82
C LYS A 61 9.40 29.99 13.86
N GLN A 62 8.36 30.12 13.04
CA GLN A 62 8.25 31.22 12.08
C GLN A 62 8.05 32.58 12.76
N MET A 63 7.38 32.61 13.91
CA MET A 63 7.17 33.83 14.70
C MET A 63 8.43 34.27 15.46
N PHE A 64 9.25 33.33 15.93
CA PHE A 64 10.49 33.63 16.67
C PHE A 64 11.74 33.78 15.77
N PHE A 65 11.75 33.13 14.60
CA PHE A 65 12.89 33.11 13.68
C PHE A 65 12.63 33.89 12.38
N GLY A 66 11.51 34.62 12.32
CA GLY A 66 11.22 35.66 11.33
C GLY A 66 11.35 37.03 11.97
#